data_AF-F4LTU6-F1
#
_entry.id   AF-F4LTU6-F1
#
_cell.length_a   1.000
_cell.length_b   1.000
_cell.length_c   1.000
_cell.angle_alpha   90.00
_cell.angle_beta   90.00
_cell.angle_gamma   90.00
#
_symmetry.space_group_name_H-M   'P 1'
#
loop_
_entity.id
_entity.type
_entity.pdbx_description
1 polymer ?
#
loop_
_entity_poly.entity_id
_entity_poly.type
_entity_poly.pdbx_seq_one_letter_code
_entity_poly.pdbx_strand_id
1 'polypeptide(L)' 'MFYVKAKINDAVEIAAEIHDDNVFCTCPGCGCEVEVDLAEVFSNSDSDLYGTAVYCTKCRLEGK' A
#
# COMPACT_ATOMS: atom_id res chain seq x y z
N MET A 1 5.79 15.50 -0.70
CA MET A 1 4.39 15.20 -0.36
C MET A 1 3.76 14.52 -1.56
N PHE A 2 3.49 13.22 -1.46
CA PHE A 2 2.73 12.49 -2.49
C PHE A 2 1.25 12.49 -2.10
N TYR A 3 0.36 12.44 -3.09
CA TYR A 3 -1.08 12.35 -2.87
C TYR A 3 -1.73 11.54 -3.98
N VAL A 4 -2.80 10.83 -3.65
CA VAL A 4 -3.67 10.18 -4.62
C VAL A 4 -4.76 11.17 -5.00
N LYS A 5 -4.98 11.33 -6.30
CA LYS A 5 -6.03 12.20 -6.85
C LYS A 5 -6.91 11.39 -7.78
N ALA A 6 -8.19 11.30 -7.44
CA ALA A 6 -9.18 10.55 -8.20
C ALA A 6 -10.33 11.48 -8.59
N LYS A 7 -10.58 11.59 -9.90
CA LYS A 7 -11.71 12.34 -10.44
C LYS A 7 -12.93 11.42 -10.49
N ILE A 8 -13.98 11.76 -9.75
CA ILE A 8 -15.22 10.97 -9.71
C ILE A 8 -16.14 11.38 -10.87
N ASN A 9 -16.23 12.68 -11.14
CA ASN A 9 -16.91 13.27 -12.29
C ASN A 9 -16.34 14.67 -12.57
N ASP A 10 -16.94 15.43 -13.49
CA ASP A 10 -16.46 16.76 -13.87
C ASP A 10 -16.48 17.81 -12.75
N ALA A 11 -17.28 17.59 -11.70
CA ALA A 11 -17.43 18.53 -10.58
C ALA A 11 -16.80 18.04 -9.27
N VAL A 12 -16.48 16.74 -9.15
CA VAL A 12 -16.03 16.12 -7.89
C VAL A 12 -14.70 15.42 -8.07
N GLU A 13 -13.77 15.77 -7.19
CA GLU A 13 -12.44 15.19 -7.08
C GLU A 13 -12.16 14.84 -5.62
N ILE A 14 -11.53 13.68 -5.43
CA ILE A 14 -10.98 13.25 -4.14
C ILE A 14 -9.47 13.38 -4.24
N ALA A 15 -8.87 14.10 -3.29
CA ALA A 15 -7.44 14.14 -3.08
C ALA A 15 -7.14 13.69 -1.65
N ALA A 16 -6.25 12.73 -1.50
CA ALA A 16 -5.79 12.23 -0.20
C ALA A 16 -4.27 12.26 -0.18
N GLU A 17 -3.70 12.96 0.80
CA GLU A 17 -2.27 12.92 1.06
C GLU A 17 -1.86 11.52 1.50
N ILE A 18 -0.68 11.09 1.07
CA ILE A 18 -0.11 9.81 1.50
C ILE A 18 0.73 10.05 2.75
N HIS A 19 0.34 9.40 3.83
CA HIS A 19 1.00 9.39 5.15
C HIS A 19 1.42 7.97 5.51
N ASP A 20 2.21 7.83 6.57
CA ASP A 20 2.69 6.53 7.06
C ASP A 20 1.59 5.65 7.66
N ASP A 21 0.42 6.22 7.98
CA ASP A 21 -0.71 5.54 8.62
C ASP A 21 -1.91 5.27 7.69
N ASN A 22 -1.80 5.63 6.40
CA ASN A 22 -2.93 5.56 5.47
C ASN A 22 -2.66 4.79 4.17
N VAL A 23 -1.59 3.98 4.15
CA VAL A 23 -1.25 3.11 3.02
C VAL A 23 -1.46 1.65 3.40
N PHE A 24 -2.26 0.98 2.59
CA PHE A 24 -2.63 -0.41 2.81
C PHE A 24 -2.50 -1.21 1.52
N CYS A 25 -2.26 -2.50 1.68
CA CYS A 25 -2.33 -3.47 0.59
C CYS A 25 -3.13 -4.69 1.03
N THR A 26 -3.44 -5.56 0.08
CA THR A 26 -4.07 -6.85 0.35
C THR A 26 -3.00 -7.93 0.40
N CYS A 27 -2.93 -8.67 1.50
CA CYS A 27 -2.02 -9.81 1.65
C CYS A 27 -2.29 -10.85 0.55
N PRO A 28 -1.29 -11.19 -0.29
CA PRO A 28 -1.49 -12.17 -1.38
C PRO A 28 -1.85 -13.57 -0.88
N GLY A 29 -1.39 -13.95 0.32
CA GLY A 29 -1.58 -15.29 0.87
C GLY A 29 -2.98 -15.56 1.45
N CYS A 30 -3.67 -14.54 1.97
CA CYS A 30 -4.96 -14.72 2.64
C CYS A 30 -6.02 -13.66 2.37
N GLY A 31 -5.68 -12.58 1.66
CA GLY A 31 -6.61 -11.51 1.30
C GLY A 31 -6.95 -10.52 2.41
N CYS A 32 -6.31 -10.61 3.59
CA CYS A 32 -6.53 -9.59 4.63
C CYS A 32 -5.84 -8.28 4.28
N GLU A 33 -6.37 -7.18 4.83
CA GLU A 33 -5.71 -5.88 4.77
C GLU A 33 -4.43 -5.87 5.62
N VAL A 34 -3.42 -5.17 5.12
CA VAL A 34 -2.12 -5.00 5.77
C VAL A 34 -1.69 -3.55 5.60
N GLU A 35 -1.39 -2.89 6.71
CA GLU A 35 -0.75 -1.57 6.73
C GLU A 35 0.67 -1.68 6.19
N VAL A 36 1.05 -0.74 5.32
CA VAL A 36 2.33 -0.77 4.61
C VAL A 36 3.27 0.26 5.20
N ASP A 37 4.38 -0.21 5.77
CA ASP A 37 5.51 0.65 6.11
C ASP A 37 6.24 1.07 4.83
N LEU A 38 5.98 2.29 4.37
CA LEU A 38 6.60 2.86 3.18
C LEU A 38 8.12 2.98 3.32
N ALA A 39 8.64 3.24 4.52
CA ALA A 39 10.08 3.36 4.74
C ALA A 39 10.76 2.00 4.59
N GLU A 40 10.12 0.92 5.06
CA GLU A 40 10.57 -0.45 4.82
C GLU A 40 10.52 -0.79 3.33
N VAL A 41 9.40 -0.51 2.65
CA VAL A 41 9.24 -0.82 1.22
C VAL A 41 10.29 -0.09 0.37
N PHE A 42 10.46 1.22 0.54
CA PHE A 42 11.41 2.00 -0.25
C PHE A 42 12.87 1.89 0.21
N SER A 43 13.16 1.10 1.24
CA SER A 43 14.55 0.83 1.65
C SER A 43 15.30 -0.04 0.63
N ASN A 44 14.57 -0.81 -0.18
CA ASN A 44 15.12 -1.63 -1.25
C ASN A 44 15.13 -0.86 -2.58
N SER A 45 16.19 -1.01 -3.37
CA SER A 45 16.38 -0.23 -4.62
C SER A 45 15.39 -0.54 -5.74
N ASP A 46 14.70 -1.67 -5.68
CA ASP A 46 13.82 -2.19 -6.75
C ASP A 46 12.33 -2.21 -6.35
N SER A 47 11.95 -1.45 -5.32
CA SER A 47 10.58 -1.44 -4.82
C SER A 47 9.72 -0.35 -5.46
N ASP A 48 8.52 -0.74 -5.91
CA ASP A 48 7.50 0.16 -6.45
C ASP A 48 6.11 -0.10 -5.79
N LEU A 49 5.17 0.83 -5.93
CA LEU A 49 3.84 0.73 -5.28
C LEU A 49 2.85 -0.22 -5.98
N TYR A 50 3.17 -0.74 -7.17
CA TYR A 50 2.29 -1.57 -7.99
C TYR A 50 2.67 -3.06 -7.95
N GLY A 51 3.96 -3.36 -8.05
CA GLY A 51 4.56 -4.69 -8.07
C GLY A 51 5.03 -5.18 -6.71
N THR A 52 5.13 -4.31 -5.69
CA THR A 52 5.47 -4.74 -4.32
C THR A 52 4.21 -5.20 -3.59
N ALA A 53 4.27 -6.38 -2.97
CA ALA A 53 3.22 -6.90 -2.10
C ALA A 53 3.75 -7.18 -0.70
N VAL A 54 2.97 -6.81 0.32
CA VAL A 54 3.32 -7.05 1.73
C VAL A 54 2.46 -8.19 2.27
N TYR A 55 3.11 -9.19 2.84
CA TYR A 55 2.43 -10.30 3.52
C TYR A 55 2.09 -9.93 4.95
N CYS A 56 0.89 -10.31 5.40
CA CYS A 56 0.55 -10.19 6.80
C CYS A 56 1.47 -11.07 7.66
N THR A 57 1.62 -10.72 8.94
CA THR A 57 2.51 -11.43 9.87
C THR A 57 2.24 -12.94 9.89
N LYS A 58 0.96 -13.35 9.80
CA LYS A 58 0.58 -14.77 9.76
C LYS A 58 1.12 -15.47 8.52
N CYS A 59 0.87 -14.94 7.32
CA CYS A 59 1.34 -15.56 6.08
C CYS A 59 2.87 -15.55 5.98
N ARG A 60 3.52 -14.49 6.47
CA ARG A 60 4.99 -14.42 6.56
C ARG A 60 5.55 -15.55 7.44
N LEU A 61 4.92 -15.85 8.57
CA LEU A 61 5.32 -16.95 9.46
C LEU A 61 5.00 -18.34 8.88
N GLU A 62 3.99 -18.44 8.02
CA GLU A 62 3.62 -19.67 7.31
C GLU A 62 4.50 -19.94 6.06
N GLY A 63 5.43 -19.04 5.71
CA GLY A 63 6.30 -19.17 4.54
C GLY A 63 5.55 -19.08 3.21
N LYS A 64 4.44 -18.33 3.18
CA LYS A 64 3.63 -18.05 1.99
C LYS A 64 4.12 -16.82 1.26
#